data_AF-A0A661NLM4-F1
#
_entry.id   AF-A0A661NLM4-F1
#
_cell.length_a   1.000
_cell.length_b   1.000
_cell.length_c   1.000
_cell.angle_alpha   90.00
_cell.angle_beta   90.00
_cell.angle_gamma   90.00
#
_symmetry.space_group_name_H-M   'P 1'
#
loop_
_entity.id
_entity.type
_entity.pdbx_description
1 polymer ?
#
loop_
_entity_poly.entity_id
_entity_poly.type
_entity_poly.pdbx_seq_one_letter_code
_entity_poly.pdbx_strand_id
1 'polypeptide(L)'
;MIRLCTLSWLFLVAGVCSCRSDGPRPANPHPDQAVQACLAGMKSSRGQAAARRYSTIALACAGLYTEKPCRRVMSAQLTLPPDRRATVVAEACRRSYCPLLDQEPRPELCRLDKLPANPLELRRAWWELQWAILCRDLGPQRAARLYGVMLLADLARRPLMMTGPRLELKARPGDHQDTRPSHPAGTPQP
;
A
#
# COMPACT_ATOMS: atom_id res chain seq x y z
N MET A 1 -20.79 -44.17 23.26
CA MET A 1 -22.19 -43.88 22.85
C MET A 1 -22.16 -42.72 21.87
N ILE A 2 -22.40 -43.01 20.59
CA ILE A 2 -22.32 -42.08 19.46
C ILE A 2 -23.74 -41.59 19.17
N ARG A 3 -24.03 -40.30 19.37
CA ARG A 3 -25.29 -39.69 18.94
C ARG A 3 -25.10 -39.05 17.58
N LEU A 4 -25.58 -39.75 16.56
CA LEU A 4 -25.90 -39.20 15.25
C LEU A 4 -27.07 -38.22 15.40
N CYS A 5 -26.85 -36.95 15.08
CA CYS A 5 -27.92 -36.00 14.77
C CYS A 5 -28.04 -35.88 13.26
N THR A 6 -28.92 -36.72 12.73
CA THR A 6 -29.49 -36.70 11.39
C THR A 6 -30.20 -35.38 11.10
N LEU A 7 -29.86 -34.79 9.95
CA LEU A 7 -30.79 -34.30 8.93
C LEU A 7 -32.11 -33.68 9.43
N SER A 8 -32.18 -32.35 9.45
CA SER A 8 -33.43 -31.61 9.25
C SER A 8 -33.19 -30.42 8.33
N TRP A 9 -33.15 -30.74 7.05
CA TRP A 9 -33.67 -29.88 5.99
C TRP A 9 -35.16 -29.67 6.26
N LEU A 10 -35.59 -28.43 6.49
CA LEU A 10 -36.95 -27.87 6.24
C LEU A 10 -37.15 -26.60 7.10
N PHE A 11 -36.44 -25.50 6.80
CA PHE A 11 -37.01 -24.17 7.06
C PHE A 11 -36.69 -23.23 5.91
N LEU A 12 -37.56 -23.37 4.92
CA LEU A 12 -37.92 -22.41 3.90
C LEU A 12 -38.64 -21.23 4.60
N VAL A 13 -37.88 -20.33 5.22
CA VAL A 13 -38.30 -18.94 5.38
C VAL A 13 -37.11 -18.11 4.92
N ALA A 14 -37.24 -17.59 3.71
CA ALA A 14 -36.40 -16.55 3.13
C ALA A 14 -36.60 -15.22 3.90
N GLY A 15 -36.42 -15.26 5.21
CA GLY A 15 -36.14 -14.09 6.02
C GLY A 15 -34.74 -13.68 5.67
N VAL A 16 -34.61 -12.84 4.63
CA VAL A 16 -33.42 -12.02 4.41
C VAL A 16 -33.26 -11.25 5.71
N CYS A 17 -32.51 -11.82 6.66
CA CYS A 17 -31.98 -11.13 7.81
C CYS A 17 -31.08 -10.07 7.20
N SER A 18 -31.71 -8.93 6.88
CA SER A 18 -31.05 -7.68 6.63
C SER A 18 -30.41 -7.32 7.96
N CYS A 19 -29.26 -7.93 8.22
CA CYS A 19 -28.27 -7.40 9.13
C CYS A 19 -27.86 -6.05 8.52
N ARG A 20 -28.71 -5.03 8.74
CA ARG A 20 -28.33 -3.63 8.62
C ARG A 20 -27.16 -3.51 9.56
N SER A 21 -25.96 -3.56 8.99
CA SER A 21 -24.77 -3.10 9.68
C SER A 21 -25.00 -1.62 9.91
N ASP A 22 -25.57 -1.27 11.06
CA ASP A 22 -25.64 0.11 11.59
C ASP A 22 -24.23 0.56 12.01
N GLY A 23 -23.28 0.38 11.09
CA GLY A 23 -21.96 0.94 11.22
C GLY A 23 -22.04 2.45 11.11
N PRO A 24 -21.07 3.17 11.69
CA PRO A 24 -20.99 4.61 11.54
C PRO A 24 -21.04 5.00 10.07
N ARG A 25 -21.93 5.95 9.75
CA ARG A 25 -22.08 6.48 8.39
C ARG A 25 -20.72 7.06 7.93
N PRO A 26 -20.26 6.75 6.71
CA PRO A 26 -19.03 7.34 6.19
C PRO A 26 -19.13 8.87 6.17
N ALA A 27 -18.06 9.54 6.56
CA ALA A 27 -18.01 11.01 6.55
C ALA A 27 -17.96 11.58 5.11
N ASN A 28 -17.41 10.83 4.14
CA ASN A 28 -17.37 11.25 2.75
C ASN A 28 -18.77 11.12 2.11
N PRO A 29 -19.31 12.18 1.45
CA PRO A 29 -20.63 12.12 0.82
C PRO A 29 -20.67 11.21 -0.42
N HIS A 30 -19.52 10.94 -1.05
CA HIS A 30 -19.41 10.14 -2.27
C HIS A 30 -18.28 9.10 -2.17
N PRO A 31 -18.32 8.18 -1.18
CA PRO A 31 -17.20 7.30 -0.86
C PRO A 31 -16.90 6.33 -2.01
N ASP A 32 -17.92 5.83 -2.70
CA ASP A 32 -17.75 4.91 -3.83
C ASP A 32 -17.07 5.59 -5.03
N GLN A 33 -17.46 6.82 -5.38
CA GLN A 33 -16.82 7.58 -6.45
C GLN A 33 -15.35 7.86 -6.13
N ALA A 34 -15.05 8.25 -4.89
CA ALA A 34 -13.68 8.52 -4.45
C ALA A 34 -12.80 7.26 -4.51
N VAL A 35 -13.33 6.10 -4.08
CA VAL A 35 -12.64 4.81 -4.18
C VAL A 35 -12.35 4.44 -5.63
N GLN A 36 -13.34 4.56 -6.52
CA GLN A 36 -13.15 4.25 -7.95
C GLN A 36 -12.11 5.16 -8.60
N ALA A 37 -12.13 6.46 -8.30
CA ALA A 37 -11.14 7.42 -8.80
C ALA A 37 -9.71 7.04 -8.35
N CYS A 38 -9.53 6.69 -7.07
CA CYS A 38 -8.24 6.26 -6.54
C CYS A 38 -7.76 4.95 -7.20
N LEU A 39 -8.63 3.94 -7.32
CA LEU A 39 -8.31 2.67 -7.98
C LEU A 39 -7.92 2.89 -9.46
N ALA A 40 -8.65 3.73 -10.18
CA ALA A 40 -8.36 4.08 -11.56
C ALA A 40 -6.99 4.78 -11.68
N GLY A 41 -6.67 5.71 -10.79
CA GLY A 41 -5.36 6.37 -10.72
C GLY A 41 -4.22 5.39 -10.42
N MET A 42 -4.42 4.47 -9.49
CA MET A 42 -3.44 3.40 -9.23
C MET A 42 -3.20 2.53 -10.46
N LYS A 43 -4.26 2.18 -11.20
CA LYS A 43 -4.16 1.41 -12.45
C LYS A 43 -3.44 2.18 -13.55
N SER A 44 -3.78 3.45 -13.79
CA SER A 44 -3.17 4.28 -14.84
C SER A 44 -1.73 4.69 -14.54
N SER A 45 -1.33 4.64 -13.26
CA SER A 45 0.03 4.92 -12.83
C SER A 45 1.03 3.77 -13.09
N ARG A 46 0.55 2.60 -13.52
CA ARG A 46 1.41 1.44 -13.84
C ARG A 46 2.34 1.81 -15.00
N GLY A 47 3.63 1.46 -14.87
CA GLY A 47 4.66 1.79 -15.86
C GLY A 47 5.26 3.20 -15.74
N GLN A 48 4.71 4.09 -14.89
CA GLN A 48 5.33 5.39 -14.64
C GLN A 48 6.57 5.26 -13.74
N ALA A 49 7.55 6.14 -13.94
CA ALA A 49 8.70 6.29 -13.04
C ALA A 49 8.24 6.55 -11.59
N ALA A 50 8.97 6.00 -10.61
CA ALA A 50 8.53 5.95 -9.21
C ALA A 50 8.10 7.32 -8.64
N ALA A 51 8.88 8.37 -8.90
CA ALA A 51 8.61 9.72 -8.40
C ALA A 51 7.30 10.33 -8.98
N ARG A 52 7.02 10.07 -10.27
CA ARG A 52 5.78 10.52 -10.93
C ARG A 52 4.60 9.66 -10.50
N ARG A 53 4.79 8.34 -10.45
CA ARG A 53 3.78 7.35 -10.05
C ARG A 53 3.16 7.70 -8.70
N TYR A 54 3.98 7.97 -7.69
CA TYR A 54 3.50 8.30 -6.35
C TYR A 54 2.58 9.53 -6.36
N SER A 55 2.98 10.58 -7.06
CA SER A 55 2.22 11.83 -7.11
C SER A 55 0.93 11.69 -7.93
N THR A 56 0.95 10.91 -9.02
CA THR A 56 -0.26 10.56 -9.79
C THR A 56 -1.27 9.82 -8.91
N ILE A 57 -0.81 8.84 -8.13
CA ILE A 57 -1.67 8.10 -7.19
C ILE A 57 -2.22 9.05 -6.13
N ALA A 58 -1.36 9.88 -5.52
CA ALA A 58 -1.78 10.80 -4.47
C ALA A 58 -2.85 11.80 -4.95
N LEU A 59 -2.69 12.35 -6.16
CA LEU A 59 -3.67 13.22 -6.79
C LEU A 59 -5.01 12.49 -7.01
N ALA A 60 -4.98 11.29 -7.59
CA ALA A 60 -6.19 10.52 -7.86
C ALA A 60 -6.92 10.07 -6.58
N CYS A 61 -6.17 9.86 -5.49
CA CYS A 61 -6.71 9.42 -4.20
C CYS A 61 -7.03 10.59 -3.26
N ALA A 62 -6.79 11.85 -3.65
CA ALA A 62 -7.04 13.01 -2.80
C ALA A 62 -8.53 13.14 -2.42
N GLY A 63 -9.45 12.71 -3.30
CA GLY A 63 -10.89 12.73 -3.05
C GLY A 63 -11.40 11.78 -1.95
N LEU A 64 -10.55 10.88 -1.45
CA LEU A 64 -10.89 10.00 -0.31
C LEU A 64 -11.03 10.80 0.98
N TYR A 65 -10.23 11.85 1.13
CA TYR A 65 -10.07 12.61 2.37
C TYR A 65 -11.09 13.75 2.45
N THR A 66 -11.96 13.71 3.44
CA THR A 66 -12.97 14.74 3.72
C THR A 66 -12.36 16.03 4.26
N GLU A 67 -11.28 15.94 5.03
CA GLU A 67 -10.65 17.12 5.63
C GLU A 67 -9.81 17.90 4.61
N LYS A 68 -10.16 19.18 4.45
CA LYS A 68 -9.61 20.07 3.42
C LYS A 68 -8.08 20.21 3.46
N PRO A 69 -7.42 20.37 4.62
CA PRO A 69 -5.96 20.52 4.64
C PRO A 69 -5.23 19.26 4.16
N CYS A 70 -5.62 18.09 4.66
CA CYS A 70 -5.07 16.79 4.21
C CYS A 70 -5.31 16.57 2.71
N ARG A 71 -6.55 16.76 2.22
CA ARG A 71 -6.89 16.62 0.79
C ARG A 71 -6.05 17.53 -0.10
N ARG A 72 -5.87 18.80 0.30
CA ARG A 72 -5.07 19.78 -0.47
C ARG A 72 -3.63 19.30 -0.61
N VAL A 73 -2.99 18.87 0.47
CA VAL A 73 -1.61 18.38 0.44
C VAL A 73 -1.49 17.10 -0.39
N MET A 74 -2.45 16.19 -0.29
CA MET A 74 -2.51 15.00 -1.16
C MET A 74 -2.59 15.35 -2.65
N SER A 75 -3.39 16.36 -3.03
CA SER A 75 -3.48 16.83 -4.42
C SER A 75 -2.24 17.59 -4.90
N ALA A 76 -1.49 18.21 -4.00
CA ALA A 76 -0.37 19.10 -4.33
C ALA A 76 1.00 18.42 -4.30
N GLN A 77 1.09 17.10 -4.13
CA GLN A 77 2.38 16.42 -3.91
C GLN A 77 3.42 16.63 -5.03
N LEU A 78 2.98 16.84 -6.28
CA LEU A 78 3.88 17.14 -7.39
C LEU A 78 4.70 18.43 -7.17
N THR A 79 4.14 19.38 -6.41
CA THR A 79 4.79 20.67 -6.11
C THR A 79 5.74 20.61 -4.93
N LEU A 80 5.74 19.50 -4.18
CA LEU A 80 6.59 19.33 -3.00
C LEU A 80 7.92 18.65 -3.38
N PRO A 81 9.05 19.06 -2.74
CA PRO A 81 10.32 18.35 -2.83
C PRO A 81 10.15 16.86 -2.49
N PRO A 82 10.71 15.92 -3.28
CA PRO A 82 10.49 14.49 -3.11
C PRO A 82 10.77 13.95 -1.70
N ASP A 83 11.81 14.45 -1.06
CA ASP A 83 12.27 14.10 0.29
C ASP A 83 11.34 14.63 1.40
N ARG A 84 10.55 15.68 1.12
CA ARG A 84 9.63 16.31 2.08
C ARG A 84 8.20 15.81 1.97
N ARG A 85 7.82 15.16 0.86
CA ARG A 85 6.43 14.75 0.57
C ARG A 85 5.78 13.96 1.71
N ALA A 86 6.45 12.90 2.18
CA ALA A 86 5.91 12.01 3.21
C ALA A 86 5.64 12.77 4.51
N THR A 87 6.60 13.56 4.98
CA THR A 87 6.49 14.36 6.22
C THR A 87 5.39 15.41 6.12
N VAL A 88 5.32 16.15 5.00
CA VAL A 88 4.30 17.21 4.82
C VAL A 88 2.90 16.62 4.76
N VAL A 89 2.72 15.49 4.06
CA VAL A 89 1.44 14.76 4.00
C VAL A 89 1.05 14.23 5.38
N ALA A 90 1.96 13.52 6.05
CA ALA A 90 1.70 12.94 7.36
C ALA A 90 1.31 14.03 8.37
N GLU A 91 2.01 15.16 8.39
CA GLU A 91 1.70 16.26 9.32
C GLU A 91 0.34 16.89 9.03
N ALA A 92 0.04 17.20 7.76
CA ALA A 92 -1.22 17.83 7.39
C ALA A 92 -2.42 16.93 7.74
N CYS A 93 -2.30 15.63 7.49
CA CYS A 93 -3.34 14.67 7.79
C CYS A 93 -3.44 14.37 9.29
N ARG A 94 -2.32 14.28 10.02
CA ARG A 94 -2.28 14.18 11.49
C ARG A 94 -3.06 15.33 12.13
N ARG A 95 -2.72 16.58 11.78
CA ARG A 95 -3.39 17.78 12.34
C ARG A 95 -4.87 17.84 11.99
N SER A 96 -5.27 17.35 10.82
CA SER A 96 -6.66 17.37 10.38
C SER A 96 -7.53 16.31 11.05
N TYR A 97 -6.99 15.09 11.21
CA TYR A 97 -7.80 13.93 11.60
C TYR A 97 -7.62 13.49 13.05
N CYS A 98 -6.48 13.73 13.70
CA CYS A 98 -6.28 13.26 15.08
C CYS A 98 -7.30 13.81 16.10
N PRO A 99 -7.84 15.04 15.96
CA PRO A 99 -8.96 15.52 16.79
C PRO A 99 -10.32 14.87 16.48
N LEU A 100 -10.41 14.08 15.41
CA LEU A 100 -11.64 13.41 14.94
C LEU A 100 -11.58 11.88 15.10
N LEU A 101 -10.44 11.37 15.59
CA LEU A 101 -10.12 9.96 15.75
C LEU A 101 -9.96 9.65 17.24
N ASP A 102 -11.09 9.67 17.94
CA ASP A 102 -11.17 9.47 19.38
C ASP A 102 -11.35 8.00 19.77
N GLN A 103 -11.46 7.12 18.78
CA GLN A 103 -11.65 5.68 18.98
C GLN A 103 -10.32 5.00 19.26
N GLU A 104 -10.33 4.06 20.21
CA GLU A 104 -9.18 3.20 20.50
C GLU A 104 -9.15 1.97 19.57
N PRO A 105 -7.96 1.53 19.10
CA PRO A 105 -6.65 2.10 19.39
C PRO A 105 -6.37 3.37 18.59
N ARG A 106 -5.92 4.44 19.26
CA ARG A 106 -5.52 5.67 18.55
C ARG A 106 -4.24 5.45 17.72
N PRO A 107 -4.22 5.89 16.45
CA PRO A 107 -3.04 5.75 15.59
C PRO A 107 -1.79 6.33 16.23
N GLU A 108 -0.63 5.70 16.01
CA GLU A 108 0.64 6.12 16.61
C GLU A 108 0.95 7.60 16.36
N LEU A 109 0.77 8.09 15.13
CA LEU A 109 0.99 9.51 14.80
C LEU A 109 0.13 10.47 15.63
N CYS A 110 -1.04 10.06 16.11
CA CYS A 110 -1.89 10.91 16.93
C CYS A 110 -1.44 11.00 18.40
N ARG A 111 -0.51 10.13 18.82
CA ARG A 111 0.02 10.08 20.18
C ARG A 111 1.42 10.69 20.31
N LEU A 112 2.09 10.91 19.18
CA LEU A 112 3.44 11.49 19.14
C LEU A 112 3.39 13.01 19.09
N ASP A 113 4.25 13.67 19.87
CA ASP A 113 4.44 15.12 19.81
C ASP A 113 5.04 15.56 18.47
N LYS A 114 5.95 14.74 17.93
CA LYS A 114 6.69 15.00 16.69
C LYS A 114 6.63 13.77 15.77
N LEU A 115 6.68 14.02 14.46
CA LEU A 115 6.78 12.94 13.48
C LEU A 115 8.11 12.18 13.64
N PRO A 116 8.13 10.85 13.42
CA PRO A 116 9.36 10.08 13.42
C PRO A 116 10.37 10.61 12.39
N ALA A 117 11.63 10.75 12.79
CA ALA A 117 12.71 11.15 11.89
C ALA A 117 13.13 10.03 10.95
N ASN A 118 13.00 8.77 11.39
CA ASN A 118 13.28 7.59 10.57
C ASN A 118 12.18 7.41 9.50
N PRO A 119 12.52 7.36 8.20
CA PRO A 119 11.53 7.22 7.14
C PRO A 119 10.69 5.93 7.19
N LEU A 120 11.25 4.83 7.72
CA LEU A 120 10.53 3.56 7.85
C LEU A 120 9.52 3.61 9.00
N GLU A 121 9.89 4.22 10.12
CA GLU A 121 8.98 4.46 11.24
C GLU A 121 7.85 5.41 10.84
N LEU A 122 8.19 6.53 10.18
CA LEU A 122 7.19 7.46 9.66
C LEU A 122 6.23 6.77 8.68
N ARG A 123 6.75 5.92 7.77
CA ARG A 123 5.91 5.15 6.85
C ARG A 123 4.97 4.24 7.61
N ARG A 124 5.46 3.45 8.57
CA ARG A 124 4.61 2.54 9.37
C ARG A 124 3.52 3.31 10.12
N ALA A 125 3.88 4.36 10.85
CA ALA A 125 2.93 5.17 11.60
C ALA A 125 1.91 5.88 10.68
N TRP A 126 2.35 6.25 9.46
CA TRP A 126 1.46 6.76 8.41
C TRP A 126 0.44 5.71 7.93
N TRP A 127 0.83 4.44 7.75
CA TRP A 127 -0.10 3.37 7.38
C TRP A 127 -1.23 3.24 8.41
N GLU A 128 -0.88 3.22 9.71
CA GLU A 128 -1.87 3.17 10.79
C GLU A 128 -2.84 4.36 10.78
N LEU A 129 -2.31 5.59 10.63
CA LEU A 129 -3.15 6.79 10.53
C LEU A 129 -4.04 6.75 9.29
N GLN A 130 -3.48 6.39 8.13
CA GLN A 130 -4.22 6.31 6.87
C GLN A 130 -5.36 5.29 6.96
N TRP A 131 -5.15 4.15 7.60
CA TRP A 131 -6.20 3.17 7.84
C TRP A 131 -7.37 3.77 8.63
N ALA A 132 -7.08 4.40 9.77
CA ALA A 132 -8.10 5.02 10.61
C ALA A 132 -8.88 6.12 9.88
N ILE A 133 -8.19 6.95 9.09
CA ILE A 133 -8.81 7.97 8.23
C ILE A 133 -9.76 7.34 7.21
N LEU A 134 -9.30 6.30 6.49
CA LEU A 134 -10.13 5.65 5.46
C LEU A 134 -11.35 4.96 6.08
N CYS A 135 -11.21 4.34 7.26
CA CYS A 135 -12.35 3.77 7.99
C CYS A 135 -13.38 4.83 8.35
N ARG A 136 -12.96 6.00 8.83
CA ARG A 136 -13.86 7.13 9.13
C ARG A 136 -14.54 7.66 7.88
N ASP A 137 -13.77 7.92 6.82
CA ASP A 137 -14.29 8.63 5.64
C ASP A 137 -15.09 7.72 4.70
N LEU A 138 -14.75 6.44 4.60
CA LEU A 138 -15.33 5.51 3.60
C LEU A 138 -16.16 4.39 4.23
N GLY A 139 -16.00 4.16 5.53
CA GLY A 139 -16.48 2.97 6.22
C GLY A 139 -15.52 1.78 6.07
N PRO A 140 -15.53 0.82 7.02
CA PRO A 140 -14.51 -0.22 7.15
C PRO A 140 -14.42 -1.15 5.92
N GLN A 141 -15.56 -1.47 5.30
CA GLN A 141 -15.61 -2.38 4.14
C GLN A 141 -14.91 -1.79 2.91
N ARG A 142 -15.17 -0.52 2.60
CA ARG A 142 -14.53 0.20 1.49
C ARG A 142 -13.07 0.46 1.77
N ALA A 143 -12.76 0.85 3.01
CA ALA A 143 -11.39 1.05 3.48
C ALA A 143 -10.57 -0.23 3.30
N ALA A 144 -11.05 -1.39 3.76
CA ALA A 144 -10.37 -2.69 3.62
C ALA A 144 -10.04 -3.03 2.16
N ARG A 145 -11.03 -2.90 1.28
CA ARG A 145 -10.86 -3.16 -0.16
C ARG A 145 -9.77 -2.28 -0.78
N LEU A 146 -9.78 -0.99 -0.48
CA LEU A 146 -8.82 -0.05 -1.05
C LEU A 146 -7.42 -0.21 -0.44
N TYR A 147 -7.36 -0.29 0.88
CA TYR A 147 -6.11 -0.32 1.64
C TYR A 147 -5.27 -1.55 1.34
N GLY A 148 -5.90 -2.72 1.16
CA GLY A 148 -5.18 -3.93 0.73
C GLY A 148 -4.45 -3.73 -0.60
N VAL A 149 -5.09 -3.09 -1.58
CA VAL A 149 -4.47 -2.77 -2.87
C VAL A 149 -3.34 -1.77 -2.71
N MET A 150 -3.53 -0.72 -1.90
CA MET A 150 -2.49 0.27 -1.62
C MET A 150 -1.27 -0.37 -0.97
N LEU A 151 -1.47 -1.25 0.02
CA LEU A 151 -0.40 -1.94 0.74
C LEU A 151 0.37 -2.88 -0.17
N LEU A 152 -0.31 -3.68 -0.98
CA LEU A 152 0.35 -4.53 -1.98
C LEU A 152 1.15 -3.70 -2.98
N ALA A 153 0.61 -2.58 -3.46
CA ALA A 153 1.32 -1.69 -4.36
C ALA A 153 2.55 -1.02 -3.71
N ASP A 154 2.52 -0.80 -2.40
CA ASP A 154 3.62 -0.26 -1.63
C ASP A 154 4.71 -1.29 -1.30
N LEU A 155 4.31 -2.53 -1.01
CA LEU A 155 5.21 -3.67 -0.80
C LEU A 155 5.94 -4.04 -2.10
N ALA A 156 5.22 -4.09 -3.23
CA ALA A 156 5.82 -4.36 -4.54
C ALA A 156 6.81 -3.27 -5.00
N ARG A 157 6.78 -2.08 -4.37
CA ARG A 157 7.71 -0.97 -4.65
C ARG A 157 8.96 -1.02 -3.78
N ARG A 158 9.00 -1.84 -2.72
CA ARG A 158 10.24 -1.99 -1.96
C ARG A 158 11.25 -2.62 -2.92
N PRO A 159 12.39 -1.95 -3.22
CA PRO A 159 13.50 -2.68 -3.81
C PRO A 159 13.73 -3.86 -2.86
N LEU A 160 13.83 -5.07 -3.42
CA LEU A 160 14.32 -6.22 -2.67
C LEU A 160 15.76 -5.87 -2.28
N MET A 161 15.93 -5.07 -1.22
CA MET A 161 17.17 -4.78 -0.51
C MET A 161 17.59 -6.02 0.30
N MET A 162 17.22 -7.21 -0.20
CA MET A 162 17.98 -8.45 -0.04
C MET A 162 19.11 -8.47 -1.08
N THR A 163 19.75 -7.33 -1.33
CA THR A 163 21.18 -7.32 -1.57
C THR A 163 21.86 -7.51 -0.21
N GLY A 164 21.69 -8.71 0.36
CA GLY A 164 22.87 -9.31 1.00
C GLY A 164 23.98 -9.38 -0.07
N PRO A 165 25.25 -9.57 0.32
CA PRO A 165 26.28 -9.88 -0.66
C PRO A 165 25.68 -10.91 -1.62
N ARG A 166 25.71 -10.60 -2.92
CA ARG A 166 25.38 -11.58 -3.96
C ARG A 166 26.10 -12.82 -3.47
N LEU A 167 25.37 -13.87 -3.09
CA LEU A 167 26.00 -15.16 -2.91
C LEU A 167 26.48 -15.45 -4.32
N GLU A 168 27.70 -15.01 -4.62
CA GLU A 168 28.49 -15.56 -5.68
C GLU A 168 28.58 -17.02 -5.27
N LEU A 169 27.62 -17.80 -5.77
CA LEU A 169 27.81 -19.21 -5.97
C LEU A 169 29.04 -19.24 -6.88
N LYS A 170 30.22 -19.20 -6.26
CA LYS A 170 31.48 -19.50 -6.90
C LYS A 170 31.25 -20.92 -7.34
N ALA A 171 30.78 -21.09 -8.57
CA ALA A 171 30.72 -22.37 -9.23
C ALA A 171 32.12 -22.91 -9.05
N ARG A 172 32.25 -23.93 -8.18
CA ARG A 172 33.52 -24.58 -7.92
C ARG A 172 33.97 -25.04 -9.31
N PRO A 173 35.07 -24.51 -9.87
CA PRO A 173 35.59 -25.00 -11.13
C PRO A 173 36.17 -26.37 -10.79
N GLY A 174 35.34 -27.40 -10.95
CA GLY A 174 35.72 -28.80 -10.87
C GLY A 174 35.36 -29.42 -12.20
N ASP A 175 36.40 -29.72 -12.97
CA ASP A 175 36.42 -30.74 -14.02
C ASP A 175 35.67 -30.41 -15.33
N HIS A 176 36.19 -29.42 -16.06
CA HIS A 176 36.24 -29.55 -17.52
C HIS A 176 37.66 -29.90 -17.94
N GLN A 177 37.84 -31.19 -18.23
CA GLN A 177 39.01 -31.72 -18.93
C GLN A 177 39.10 -31.06 -20.31
N ASP A 178 40.19 -30.33 -20.47
CA ASP A 178 40.61 -29.63 -21.66
C ASP A 178 41.12 -30.67 -22.69
N THR A 179 40.28 -31.10 -23.63
CA THR A 179 40.74 -31.83 -24.83
C THR A 179 40.95 -30.83 -25.96
N ARG A 180 42.15 -30.24 -25.98
CA ARG A 180 42.61 -29.34 -27.04
C ARG A 180 43.14 -30.18 -28.22
N PRO A 181 42.57 -30.08 -29.44
CA PRO A 181 43.21 -30.63 -30.63
C PRO A 181 44.31 -29.67 -31.10
N SER A 182 45.52 -30.20 -31.21
CA SER A 182 46.66 -29.54 -31.83
C SER A 182 46.39 -29.27 -33.31
N HIS A 183 46.52 -28.01 -33.74
CA HIS A 183 46.69 -27.71 -35.16
C HIS A 183 47.93 -26.85 -35.43
N PRO A 184 48.68 -27.17 -36.50
CA PRO A 184 50.03 -26.67 -36.73
C PRO A 184 50.05 -25.32 -37.42
N ALA A 185 51.22 -24.69 -37.27
CA ALA A 185 51.62 -23.40 -37.80
C ALA A 185 51.43 -23.27 -39.31
N GLY A 186 50.90 -22.11 -39.73
CA GLY A 186 50.82 -21.64 -41.11
C GLY A 186 51.39 -20.23 -41.22
N THR A 187 52.54 -20.18 -41.87
CA THR A 187 53.46 -19.14 -42.36
C THR A 187 52.93 -17.70 -42.60
N PRO A 188 53.76 -16.65 -42.37
CA PRO A 188 53.43 -15.27 -42.72
C PRO A 188 53.62 -15.03 -44.22
N GLN A 189 52.71 -14.23 -44.80
CA GLN A 189 52.79 -13.70 -46.17
C GLN A 189 53.26 -12.23 -46.14
N PRO A 190 53.82 -11.73 -47.27
CA PRO A 190 54.86 -10.70 -47.33
C PRO A 190 54.43 -9.27 -47.01
#